data_AF-A0A3M0YAH5-F1
#
_entry.id   AF-A0A3M0YAH5-F1
#
_cell.length_a   1.000
_cell.length_b   1.000
_cell.length_c   1.000
_cell.angle_alpha   90.00
_cell.angle_beta   90.00
_cell.angle_gamma   90.00
#
_symmetry.space_group_name_H-M   'P 1'
#
loop_
_entity.id
_entity.type
_entity.pdbx_description
1 polymer ?
#
loop_
_entity_poly.entity_id
_entity_poly.type
_entity_poly.pdbx_seq_one_letter_code
_entity_poly.pdbx_strand_id
1 'polypeptide(L)'
;MIDNTTRDLILAAEIAGYLHDLGKAHTGFAEEMLQGGQHLGKCCNIDQAHGAILEPGNPYHTDQSPQWPVLENLRQHPRWAKHLELPEAWIAPNTVQAHGLGDPLRQHHAGRTFPESELTLLGDLYAFGADVRDSALDKGSGKVRGSRQPRDGAFISDTFGRQAQPYGPQPLQAIWGQAISLIEAVLFKDANRPVPELRRRLLEGLEPLFRNALGETRRPTNDVTLHHHAYSTASLFKAAVAEGVLRGDFKRLQDHKGLFDFERMGQVRFRLLGIRWNWNALTRDLLSPVAMTSLSLRRREVLEQLRNLFEDEFPVGNVIYEDDDGVLMLLPGFQEKDPEA
;
A
#
# COMPACT_ATOMS: atom_id res chain seq x y z
N MET A 1 14.58 13.81 -15.59
CA MET A 1 14.13 14.74 -14.52
C MET A 1 12.68 14.43 -14.28
N ILE A 2 12.24 14.25 -13.04
CA ILE A 2 10.84 13.95 -12.72
C ILE A 2 10.02 15.21 -13.00
N ASP A 3 9.04 15.10 -13.89
CA ASP A 3 8.07 16.14 -14.20
C ASP A 3 6.74 15.90 -13.45
N ASN A 4 5.76 16.79 -13.62
CA ASN A 4 4.48 16.65 -12.93
C ASN A 4 3.74 15.36 -13.32
N THR A 5 3.80 14.92 -14.57
CA THR A 5 3.11 13.72 -15.06
C THR A 5 3.69 12.46 -14.41
N THR A 6 5.00 12.33 -14.44
CA THR A 6 5.73 11.20 -13.86
C THR A 6 5.66 11.18 -12.34
N ARG A 7 5.64 12.36 -11.70
CA ARG A 7 5.37 12.50 -10.28
C ARG A 7 3.99 11.98 -9.91
N ASP A 8 2.97 12.41 -10.63
CA ASP A 8 1.58 12.01 -10.38
C ASP A 8 1.38 10.50 -10.61
N LEU A 9 2.08 9.90 -11.58
CA LEU A 9 2.14 8.44 -11.78
C LEU A 9 2.66 7.70 -10.56
N ILE A 10 3.82 8.10 -10.01
CA ILE A 10 4.41 7.43 -8.85
C ILE A 10 3.48 7.55 -7.62
N LEU A 11 2.89 8.73 -7.41
CA LEU A 11 2.00 8.97 -6.29
C LEU A 11 0.65 8.25 -6.45
N ALA A 12 0.10 8.17 -7.65
CA ALA A 12 -1.10 7.38 -7.93
C ALA A 12 -0.85 5.89 -7.70
N ALA A 13 0.33 5.38 -8.08
CA ALA A 13 0.73 4.01 -7.79
C ALA A 13 0.81 3.74 -6.28
N GLU A 14 1.39 4.67 -5.50
CA GLU A 14 1.40 4.58 -4.05
C GLU A 14 -0.02 4.54 -3.45
N ILE A 15 -0.92 5.41 -3.91
CA ILE A 15 -2.33 5.40 -3.48
C ILE A 15 -2.97 4.04 -3.78
N ALA A 16 -2.77 3.51 -4.99
CA ALA A 16 -3.32 2.22 -5.39
C ALA A 16 -2.77 1.06 -4.52
N GLY A 17 -1.45 1.06 -4.25
CA GLY A 17 -0.82 0.09 -3.35
C GLY A 17 -1.30 0.20 -1.91
N TYR A 18 -1.56 1.42 -1.41
CA TYR A 18 -2.06 1.61 -0.04
C TYR A 18 -3.52 1.15 0.11
N LEU A 19 -4.29 1.18 -0.98
CA LEU A 19 -5.68 0.69 -1.01
C LEU A 19 -5.80 -0.79 -1.39
N HIS A 20 -4.71 -1.48 -1.70
CA HIS A 20 -4.75 -2.84 -2.26
C HIS A 20 -5.54 -3.83 -1.40
N ASP A 21 -5.57 -3.63 -0.09
CA ASP A 21 -6.16 -4.56 0.88
C ASP A 21 -7.39 -3.96 1.58
N LEU A 22 -8.01 -2.95 0.96
CA LEU A 22 -9.17 -2.23 1.49
C LEU A 22 -10.29 -3.17 1.97
N GLY A 23 -10.48 -4.33 1.32
CA GLY A 23 -11.45 -5.32 1.73
C GLY A 23 -11.26 -5.87 3.16
N LYS A 24 -10.04 -5.81 3.73
CA LYS A 24 -9.78 -6.20 5.12
C LYS A 24 -10.41 -5.26 6.15
N ALA A 25 -10.76 -4.04 5.75
CA ALA A 25 -11.51 -3.10 6.58
C ALA A 25 -13.02 -3.41 6.62
N HIS A 26 -13.52 -4.31 5.76
CA HIS A 26 -14.93 -4.67 5.71
C HIS A 26 -15.30 -5.67 6.82
N THR A 27 -16.54 -5.60 7.32
CA THR A 27 -17.03 -6.50 8.40
C THR A 27 -16.92 -7.98 8.03
N GLY A 28 -17.25 -8.31 6.78
CA GLY A 28 -17.16 -9.65 6.21
C GLY A 28 -15.78 -10.30 6.35
N PHE A 29 -14.70 -9.51 6.38
CA PHE A 29 -13.35 -10.04 6.60
C PHE A 29 -13.18 -10.64 8.00
N ALA A 30 -13.71 -9.98 9.04
CA ALA A 30 -13.70 -10.54 10.39
C ALA A 30 -14.63 -11.76 10.49
N GLU A 31 -15.77 -11.75 9.79
CA GLU A 31 -16.72 -12.88 9.78
C GLU A 31 -16.14 -14.13 9.11
N GLU A 32 -15.25 -13.94 8.12
CA GLU A 32 -14.58 -15.03 7.42
C GLU A 32 -13.34 -15.56 8.17
N MET A 33 -12.50 -14.65 8.68
CA MET A 33 -11.15 -15.01 9.13
C MET A 33 -11.06 -15.45 10.59
N LEU A 34 -12.02 -15.06 11.45
CA LEU A 34 -12.07 -15.48 12.85
C LEU A 34 -12.52 -16.95 12.99
N GLN A 35 -12.23 -17.58 14.13
CA GLN A 35 -12.65 -18.96 14.37
C GLN A 35 -14.17 -19.11 14.27
N GLY A 36 -14.61 -20.18 13.59
CA GLY A 36 -16.04 -20.42 13.31
C GLY A 36 -16.60 -19.60 12.14
N GLY A 37 -15.77 -18.76 11.51
CA GLY A 37 -16.13 -18.06 10.28
C GLY A 37 -16.33 -19.00 9.10
N GLN A 38 -17.24 -18.63 8.20
CA GLN A 38 -17.45 -19.34 6.93
C GLN A 38 -16.48 -18.80 5.89
N HIS A 39 -15.81 -19.70 5.16
CA HIS A 39 -15.01 -19.30 4.02
C HIS A 39 -15.94 -18.82 2.92
N LEU A 40 -15.97 -17.51 2.66
CA LEU A 40 -16.91 -16.90 1.73
C LEU A 40 -16.49 -17.09 0.26
N GLY A 41 -15.29 -17.63 0.04
CA GLY A 41 -14.93 -18.30 -1.20
C GLY A 41 -14.32 -17.38 -2.24
N LYS A 42 -13.87 -18.01 -3.33
CA LYS A 42 -13.37 -17.33 -4.52
C LYS A 42 -14.56 -16.74 -5.27
N CYS A 43 -14.53 -15.45 -5.59
CA CYS A 43 -15.43 -14.88 -6.59
C CYS A 43 -14.61 -14.44 -7.78
N CYS A 44 -15.21 -14.49 -8.97
CA CYS A 44 -14.80 -13.57 -10.01
C CYS A 44 -13.32 -13.76 -10.45
N ASN A 45 -12.82 -15.00 -10.38
CA ASN A 45 -11.41 -15.38 -10.60
C ASN A 45 -10.40 -14.80 -9.59
N ILE A 46 -10.85 -14.34 -8.43
CA ILE A 46 -10.05 -13.84 -7.32
C ILE A 46 -10.16 -14.82 -6.14
N ASP A 47 -9.02 -15.20 -5.59
CA ASP A 47 -8.90 -16.31 -4.65
C ASP A 47 -9.39 -16.01 -3.22
N GLN A 48 -9.58 -14.72 -2.90
CA GLN A 48 -10.00 -14.24 -1.58
C GLN A 48 -11.14 -13.23 -1.71
N ALA A 49 -12.16 -13.33 -0.85
CA ALA A 49 -13.32 -12.44 -0.88
C ALA A 49 -12.96 -10.96 -0.65
N HIS A 50 -12.02 -10.66 0.24
CA HIS A 50 -11.57 -9.27 0.46
C HIS A 50 -10.83 -8.68 -0.75
N GLY A 51 -10.14 -9.50 -1.55
CA GLY A 51 -9.54 -9.07 -2.82
C GLY A 51 -10.56 -8.88 -3.94
N ALA A 52 -11.77 -9.42 -3.80
CA ALA A 52 -12.82 -9.29 -4.79
C ALA A 52 -13.76 -8.11 -4.50
N ILE A 53 -13.43 -7.21 -3.57
CA ILE A 53 -14.35 -6.14 -3.10
C ILE A 53 -14.76 -5.16 -4.22
N LEU A 54 -14.05 -5.16 -5.35
CA LEU A 54 -14.37 -4.34 -6.51
C LEU A 54 -15.20 -5.09 -7.55
N GLU A 55 -15.52 -6.37 -7.33
CA GLU A 55 -16.21 -7.20 -8.30
C GLU A 55 -17.72 -7.25 -8.05
N PRO A 56 -18.54 -7.19 -9.11
CA PRO A 56 -19.97 -7.48 -9.01
C PRO A 56 -20.18 -8.90 -8.46
N GLY A 57 -21.03 -9.05 -7.44
CA GLY A 57 -21.29 -10.34 -6.81
C GLY A 57 -20.27 -10.77 -5.75
N ASN A 58 -19.42 -9.85 -5.28
CA ASN A 58 -18.63 -10.06 -4.08
C ASN A 58 -19.50 -10.53 -2.88
N PRO A 59 -19.02 -11.46 -2.02
CA PRO A 59 -19.84 -11.95 -0.91
C PRO A 59 -19.97 -10.97 0.28
N TYR A 60 -19.18 -9.90 0.34
CA TYR A 60 -19.21 -8.92 1.43
C TYR A 60 -20.28 -7.84 1.23
N HIS A 61 -20.63 -7.51 -0.02
CA HIS A 61 -21.66 -6.52 -0.33
C HIS A 61 -22.31 -6.83 -1.68
N THR A 62 -23.48 -6.24 -1.92
CA THR A 62 -24.08 -6.27 -3.25
C THR A 62 -23.68 -5.03 -4.04
N ASP A 63 -23.81 -5.13 -5.35
CA ASP A 63 -23.75 -4.05 -6.34
C ASP A 63 -24.92 -3.04 -6.21
N GLN A 64 -25.89 -3.32 -5.33
CA GLN A 64 -26.93 -2.39 -4.90
C GLN A 64 -26.55 -1.60 -3.63
N SER A 65 -25.39 -1.88 -3.04
CA SER A 65 -24.96 -1.21 -1.81
C SER A 65 -24.66 0.27 -2.07
N PRO A 66 -24.99 1.19 -1.14
CA PRO A 66 -24.71 2.63 -1.32
C PRO A 66 -23.24 2.98 -1.60
N GLN A 67 -22.32 2.10 -1.21
CA GLN A 67 -20.87 2.26 -1.39
C GLN A 67 -20.38 1.81 -2.78
N TRP A 68 -21.19 1.05 -3.53
CA TRP A 68 -20.79 0.46 -4.82
C TRP A 68 -20.25 1.48 -5.83
N PRO A 69 -20.83 2.69 -6.00
CA PRO A 69 -20.27 3.68 -6.92
C PRO A 69 -18.82 4.09 -6.59
N VAL A 70 -18.45 4.09 -5.31
CA VAL A 70 -17.07 4.41 -4.88
C VAL A 70 -16.12 3.28 -5.25
N LEU A 71 -16.54 2.03 -5.03
CA LEU A 71 -15.77 0.84 -5.39
C LEU A 71 -15.59 0.72 -6.91
N GLU A 72 -16.64 0.99 -7.67
CA GLU A 72 -16.56 0.99 -9.13
C GLU A 72 -15.64 2.10 -9.66
N ASN A 73 -15.64 3.27 -9.01
CA ASN A 73 -14.68 4.33 -9.32
C ASN A 73 -13.23 3.93 -8.94
N LEU A 74 -13.01 3.21 -7.83
CA LEU A 74 -11.68 2.67 -7.55
C LEU A 74 -11.22 1.72 -8.67
N ARG A 75 -12.13 0.86 -9.15
CA ARG A 75 -11.87 -0.10 -10.21
C ARG A 75 -11.46 0.56 -11.52
N GLN A 76 -12.21 1.56 -11.99
CA GLN A 76 -12.04 2.05 -13.37
C GLN A 76 -12.28 3.56 -13.59
N HIS A 77 -11.88 4.42 -12.66
CA HIS A 77 -12.06 5.87 -12.84
C HIS A 77 -11.07 6.49 -13.86
N PRO A 78 -11.54 7.16 -14.93
CA PRO A 78 -10.70 7.60 -16.05
C PRO A 78 -9.54 8.53 -15.68
N ARG A 79 -9.74 9.41 -14.69
CA ARG A 79 -8.66 10.29 -14.21
C ARG A 79 -7.49 9.50 -13.63
N TRP A 80 -7.78 8.46 -12.86
CA TRP A 80 -6.74 7.67 -12.21
C TRP A 80 -6.07 6.73 -13.20
N ALA A 81 -6.83 6.16 -14.14
CA ALA A 81 -6.28 5.45 -15.30
C ALA A 81 -5.24 6.32 -16.03
N LYS A 82 -5.58 7.58 -16.31
CA LYS A 82 -4.68 8.54 -16.96
C LYS A 82 -3.43 8.85 -16.12
N HIS A 83 -3.55 9.01 -14.81
CA HIS A 83 -2.38 9.23 -13.95
C HIS A 83 -1.48 7.98 -13.89
N LEU A 84 -2.06 6.78 -13.98
CA LEU A 84 -1.34 5.50 -13.96
C LEU A 84 -0.84 5.05 -15.33
N GLU A 85 -1.13 5.80 -16.39
CA GLU A 85 -0.75 5.45 -17.76
C GLU A 85 0.77 5.52 -17.94
N LEU A 86 1.36 4.40 -18.37
CA LEU A 86 2.77 4.33 -18.72
C LEU A 86 2.98 4.77 -20.17
N PRO A 87 3.96 5.62 -20.48
CA PRO A 87 4.30 5.98 -21.86
C PRO A 87 4.57 4.76 -22.74
N GLU A 88 4.01 4.72 -23.95
CA GLU A 88 4.18 3.58 -24.88
C GLU A 88 5.65 3.24 -25.17
N ALA A 89 6.53 4.25 -25.20
CA ALA A 89 7.96 4.06 -25.41
C ALA A 89 8.65 3.26 -24.28
N TRP A 90 8.05 3.23 -23.08
CA TRP A 90 8.62 2.62 -21.88
C TRP A 90 8.14 1.19 -21.66
N ILE A 91 7.22 0.69 -22.47
CA ILE A 91 6.58 -0.62 -22.28
C ILE A 91 6.65 -1.45 -23.56
N ALA A 92 6.47 -2.75 -23.43
CA ALA A 92 6.40 -3.66 -24.56
C ALA A 92 5.06 -3.51 -25.32
N PRO A 93 4.97 -3.91 -26.60
CA PRO A 93 3.70 -3.98 -27.31
C PRO A 93 2.70 -4.88 -26.57
N ASN A 94 1.40 -4.58 -26.68
CA ASN A 94 0.29 -5.31 -26.05
C ASN A 94 0.25 -5.26 -24.51
N THR A 95 1.07 -4.41 -23.88
CA THR A 95 0.98 -4.18 -22.43
C THR A 95 -0.40 -3.66 -22.06
N VAL A 96 -1.05 -4.30 -21.10
CA VAL A 96 -2.30 -3.82 -20.51
C VAL A 96 -1.99 -2.70 -19.52
N GLN A 97 -2.52 -1.51 -19.81
CA GLN A 97 -2.42 -0.33 -18.94
C GLN A 97 -3.35 -0.44 -17.74
N ALA A 98 -3.08 0.33 -16.69
CA ALA A 98 -3.94 0.40 -15.53
C ALA A 98 -5.35 0.95 -15.89
N HIS A 99 -6.39 0.31 -15.37
CA HIS A 99 -7.78 0.73 -15.49
C HIS A 99 -8.15 1.78 -14.44
N GLY A 100 -7.47 1.76 -13.29
CA GLY A 100 -7.75 2.62 -12.16
C GLY A 100 -6.89 2.29 -10.94
N LEU A 101 -7.27 2.80 -9.78
CA LEU A 101 -6.55 2.53 -8.52
C LEU A 101 -6.75 1.09 -8.02
N GLY A 102 -7.73 0.36 -8.57
CA GLY A 102 -8.14 -0.96 -8.12
C GLY A 102 -7.27 -2.12 -8.63
N ASP A 103 -6.41 -1.92 -9.62
CA ASP A 103 -5.67 -3.05 -10.23
C ASP A 103 -4.76 -3.79 -9.22
N PRO A 104 -3.97 -3.12 -8.36
CA PRO A 104 -3.27 -3.77 -7.24
C PRO A 104 -4.18 -4.63 -6.35
N LEU A 105 -5.36 -4.11 -5.99
CA LEU A 105 -6.34 -4.83 -5.15
C LEU A 105 -6.81 -6.10 -5.84
N ARG A 106 -7.09 -6.04 -7.13
CA ARG A 106 -7.62 -7.19 -7.89
C ARG A 106 -6.54 -8.24 -8.15
N GLN A 107 -5.35 -7.80 -8.57
CA GLN A 107 -4.29 -8.69 -9.05
C GLN A 107 -3.52 -9.40 -7.93
N HIS A 108 -3.37 -8.82 -6.73
CA HIS A 108 -2.65 -9.50 -5.62
C HIS A 108 -3.38 -10.75 -5.08
N HIS A 109 -4.66 -10.92 -5.43
CA HIS A 109 -5.45 -12.11 -5.18
C HIS A 109 -5.95 -12.80 -6.45
N ALA A 110 -5.41 -12.44 -7.63
CA ALA A 110 -5.76 -13.07 -8.89
C ALA A 110 -5.51 -14.59 -8.85
N GLY A 111 -6.55 -15.35 -9.15
CA GLY A 111 -6.47 -16.79 -9.31
C GLY A 111 -5.90 -17.16 -10.68
N ARG A 112 -5.66 -18.46 -10.90
CA ARG A 112 -5.10 -18.99 -12.17
C ARG A 112 -5.95 -18.74 -13.41
N THR A 113 -7.22 -18.38 -13.22
CA THR A 113 -8.18 -18.13 -14.30
C THR A 113 -8.49 -16.64 -14.47
N PHE A 114 -7.73 -15.75 -13.82
CA PHE A 114 -7.88 -14.31 -13.99
C PHE A 114 -7.60 -13.91 -15.44
N PRO A 115 -8.42 -13.06 -16.09
CA PRO A 115 -8.28 -12.78 -17.51
C PRO A 115 -6.95 -12.09 -17.85
N GLU A 116 -6.20 -12.60 -18.83
CA GLU A 116 -4.96 -11.97 -19.30
C GLU A 116 -5.17 -10.53 -19.78
N SER A 117 -6.34 -10.23 -20.35
CA SER A 117 -6.72 -8.87 -20.79
C SER A 117 -6.89 -7.88 -19.65
N GLU A 118 -6.92 -8.35 -18.40
CA GLU A 118 -7.04 -7.53 -17.20
C GLU A 118 -5.77 -7.55 -16.34
N LEU A 119 -4.72 -8.28 -16.75
CA LEU A 119 -3.43 -8.32 -16.08
C LEU A 119 -2.62 -7.08 -16.46
N THR A 120 -2.82 -6.00 -15.71
CA THR A 120 -2.09 -4.76 -15.92
C THR A 120 -0.65 -4.88 -15.45
N LEU A 121 0.29 -4.21 -16.14
CA LEU A 121 1.70 -4.24 -15.75
C LEU A 121 1.93 -3.70 -14.34
N LEU A 122 1.21 -2.63 -13.98
CA LEU A 122 1.34 -2.01 -12.65
C LEU A 122 0.71 -2.88 -11.55
N GLY A 123 -0.40 -3.57 -11.81
CA GLY A 123 -0.97 -4.52 -10.85
C GLY A 123 -0.07 -5.74 -10.61
N ASP A 124 0.59 -6.26 -11.65
CA ASP A 124 1.56 -7.35 -11.51
C ASP A 124 2.85 -6.88 -10.83
N LEU A 125 3.34 -5.68 -11.16
CA LEU A 125 4.46 -5.07 -10.47
C LEU A 125 4.15 -4.87 -8.97
N TYR A 126 2.92 -4.50 -8.63
CA TYR A 126 2.48 -4.47 -7.24
C TYR A 126 2.50 -5.87 -6.63
N ALA A 127 1.73 -6.81 -7.20
CA ALA A 127 1.54 -8.14 -6.62
C ALA A 127 2.88 -8.87 -6.43
N PHE A 128 3.73 -8.89 -7.45
CA PHE A 128 4.95 -9.68 -7.47
C PHE A 128 6.22 -8.90 -7.11
N GLY A 129 6.23 -7.58 -7.33
CA GLY A 129 7.35 -6.73 -6.97
C GLY A 129 7.31 -6.24 -5.52
N ALA A 130 6.11 -6.02 -4.97
CA ALA A 130 5.90 -5.43 -3.65
C ALA A 130 5.20 -6.38 -2.67
N ASP A 131 3.96 -6.81 -2.93
CA ASP A 131 3.13 -7.53 -1.96
C ASP A 131 3.75 -8.86 -1.50
N VAL A 132 4.21 -9.70 -2.44
CA VAL A 132 4.88 -10.96 -2.08
C VAL A 132 6.18 -10.77 -1.28
N ARG A 133 6.79 -9.57 -1.30
CA ARG A 133 7.97 -9.27 -0.48
C ARG A 133 7.61 -9.02 0.98
N ASP A 134 6.36 -8.67 1.27
CA ASP A 134 5.79 -8.55 2.62
C ASP A 134 5.25 -9.89 3.17
N SER A 135 5.32 -10.96 2.36
CA SER A 135 4.57 -12.19 2.61
C SER A 135 5.25 -13.21 3.54
N ALA A 136 4.46 -13.63 4.53
CA ALA A 136 4.37 -14.85 5.37
C ALA A 136 5.58 -15.73 5.75
N LEU A 137 6.69 -15.80 4.99
CA LEU A 137 7.79 -16.73 5.29
C LEU A 137 8.44 -16.48 6.66
N ASP A 138 8.41 -15.24 7.15
CA ASP A 138 8.92 -14.86 8.48
C ASP A 138 7.85 -14.86 9.58
N LYS A 139 6.57 -15.01 9.24
CA LYS A 139 5.46 -14.73 10.16
C LYS A 139 5.04 -15.96 10.99
N GLY A 140 5.41 -17.19 10.59
CA GLY A 140 5.22 -18.43 11.35
C GLY A 140 3.77 -18.86 11.69
N SER A 141 2.80 -17.94 11.63
CA SER A 141 1.41 -18.09 12.08
C SER A 141 0.56 -18.96 11.17
N GLY A 142 0.95 -19.07 9.89
CA GLY A 142 0.16 -19.75 8.86
C GLY A 142 0.06 -21.27 9.01
N LYS A 143 0.97 -21.88 9.79
CA LYS A 143 1.01 -23.34 10.01
C LYS A 143 0.77 -23.76 11.47
N VAL A 144 0.52 -22.81 12.37
CA VAL A 144 0.33 -23.08 13.80
C VAL A 144 -1.13 -23.41 14.08
N ARG A 145 -1.40 -24.62 14.59
CA ARG A 145 -2.74 -24.99 15.08
C ARG A 145 -3.16 -24.03 16.19
N GLY A 146 -4.36 -23.49 16.09
CA GLY A 146 -4.91 -22.55 17.09
C GLY A 146 -4.47 -21.09 16.93
N SER A 147 -3.81 -20.72 15.83
CA SER A 147 -3.40 -19.33 15.59
C SER A 147 -4.57 -18.38 15.27
N ARG A 148 -5.68 -18.89 14.75
CA ARG A 148 -6.89 -18.08 14.51
C ARG A 148 -7.45 -17.55 15.83
N GLN A 149 -7.91 -16.30 15.84
CA GLN A 149 -8.53 -15.72 17.02
C GLN A 149 -10.00 -16.13 17.15
N PRO A 150 -10.54 -16.32 18.37
CA PRO A 150 -11.96 -16.58 18.59
C PRO A 150 -12.80 -15.38 18.12
N ARG A 151 -14.04 -15.63 17.67
CA ARG A 151 -14.98 -14.55 17.31
C ARG A 151 -15.29 -13.65 18.51
N ASP A 152 -15.51 -14.29 19.66
CA ASP A 152 -15.72 -13.60 20.94
C ASP A 152 -14.35 -13.39 21.61
N GLY A 153 -13.79 -12.20 21.45
CA GLY A 153 -12.50 -11.83 22.07
C GLY A 153 -11.30 -11.80 21.13
N ALA A 154 -11.51 -11.58 19.83
CA ALA A 154 -10.42 -11.16 18.94
C ALA A 154 -9.93 -9.75 19.30
N PHE A 155 -8.62 -9.52 19.13
CA PHE A 155 -7.98 -8.25 19.43
C PHE A 155 -6.78 -7.98 18.53
N ILE A 156 -6.40 -6.71 18.47
CA ILE A 156 -5.12 -6.23 17.97
C ILE A 156 -4.14 -6.27 19.16
N SER A 157 -3.00 -6.94 18.98
CA SER A 157 -1.93 -6.94 19.99
C SER A 157 -0.94 -5.80 19.78
N ASP A 158 -0.17 -5.47 20.80
CA ASP A 158 1.09 -4.76 20.60
C ASP A 158 2.23 -5.73 20.26
N THR A 159 3.42 -5.20 19.98
CA THR A 159 4.63 -5.97 19.64
C THR A 159 5.11 -6.90 20.76
N PHE A 160 4.57 -6.77 21.97
CA PHE A 160 4.83 -7.65 23.11
C PHE A 160 3.70 -8.67 23.34
N GLY A 161 2.70 -8.73 22.46
CA GLY A 161 1.57 -9.65 22.54
C GLY A 161 0.49 -9.26 23.54
N ARG A 162 0.53 -8.04 24.11
CA ARG A 162 -0.51 -7.56 25.03
C ARG A 162 -1.75 -7.13 24.24
N GLN A 163 -2.93 -7.39 24.79
CA GLN A 163 -4.19 -6.98 24.18
C GLN A 163 -4.30 -5.46 24.19
N ALA A 164 -4.22 -4.83 23.02
CA ALA A 164 -4.29 -3.39 22.90
C ALA A 164 -5.72 -2.91 22.62
N GLN A 165 -6.41 -3.55 21.66
CA GLN A 165 -7.72 -3.09 21.19
C GLN A 165 -8.62 -4.26 20.75
N PRO A 166 -9.93 -4.23 21.06
CA PRO A 166 -10.88 -5.22 20.53
C PRO A 166 -10.97 -5.19 19.00
N TYR A 167 -11.14 -6.36 18.39
CA TYR A 167 -11.27 -6.52 16.94
C TYR A 167 -12.50 -7.38 16.60
N GLY A 168 -13.23 -7.03 15.55
CA GLY A 168 -14.37 -7.81 15.07
C GLY A 168 -15.29 -7.03 14.13
N PRO A 169 -16.45 -7.62 13.75
CA PRO A 169 -17.37 -7.01 12.80
C PRO A 169 -17.88 -5.62 13.22
N GLN A 170 -18.18 -5.41 14.50
CA GLN A 170 -18.73 -4.14 14.98
C GLN A 170 -17.73 -2.97 14.85
N PRO A 171 -16.46 -3.06 15.31
CA PRO A 171 -15.45 -2.05 15.01
C PRO A 171 -15.26 -1.80 13.51
N LEU A 172 -15.20 -2.87 12.71
CA LEU A 172 -14.98 -2.77 11.26
C LEU A 172 -16.12 -2.06 10.53
N GLN A 173 -17.37 -2.15 11.01
CA GLN A 173 -18.49 -1.46 10.38
C GLN A 173 -18.30 0.06 10.36
N ALA A 174 -17.85 0.62 11.49
CA ALA A 174 -17.57 2.04 11.60
C ALA A 174 -16.33 2.45 10.78
N ILE A 175 -15.30 1.61 10.78
CA ILE A 175 -14.06 1.81 10.00
C ILE A 175 -14.39 1.83 8.50
N TRP A 176 -15.12 0.83 8.00
CA TRP A 176 -15.52 0.72 6.61
C TRP A 176 -16.30 1.95 6.13
N GLY A 177 -17.34 2.33 6.88
CA GLY A 177 -18.16 3.50 6.53
C GLY A 177 -17.35 4.80 6.45
N GLN A 178 -16.43 5.02 7.40
CA GLN A 178 -15.54 6.18 7.40
C GLN A 178 -14.51 6.12 6.28
N ALA A 179 -13.91 4.96 6.02
CA ALA A 179 -12.90 4.77 4.97
C ALA A 179 -13.50 5.04 3.59
N ILE A 180 -14.67 4.46 3.28
CA ILE A 180 -15.36 4.71 2.00
C ILE A 180 -15.76 6.17 1.84
N SER A 181 -16.30 6.80 2.90
CA SER A 181 -16.67 8.22 2.84
C SER A 181 -15.47 9.12 2.59
N LEU A 182 -14.33 8.81 3.22
CA LEU A 182 -13.08 9.54 3.02
C LEU A 182 -12.52 9.34 1.61
N ILE A 183 -12.48 8.10 1.13
CA ILE A 183 -12.04 7.76 -0.23
C ILE A 183 -12.88 8.52 -1.27
N GLU A 184 -14.20 8.52 -1.11
CA GLU A 184 -15.10 9.25 -2.00
C GLU A 184 -14.83 10.76 -1.97
N ALA A 185 -14.73 11.33 -0.77
CA ALA A 185 -14.49 12.75 -0.58
C ALA A 185 -13.16 13.19 -1.20
N VAL A 186 -12.07 12.46 -0.94
CA VAL A 186 -10.72 12.85 -1.35
C VAL A 186 -10.46 12.51 -2.82
N LEU A 187 -10.75 11.29 -3.27
CA LEU A 187 -10.30 10.84 -4.59
C LEU A 187 -11.25 11.18 -5.73
N PHE A 188 -12.54 11.38 -5.42
CA PHE A 188 -13.58 11.55 -6.44
C PHE A 188 -14.35 12.88 -6.34
N LYS A 189 -14.60 13.42 -5.14
CA LYS A 189 -15.26 14.73 -4.97
C LYS A 189 -14.27 15.90 -5.01
N ASP A 190 -13.11 15.77 -4.37
CA ASP A 190 -12.04 16.78 -4.38
C ASP A 190 -11.08 16.64 -5.59
N ALA A 191 -11.57 16.07 -6.70
CA ALA A 191 -10.73 15.63 -7.80
C ALA A 191 -9.95 16.74 -8.55
N ASN A 192 -10.25 18.02 -8.29
CA ASN A 192 -9.50 19.13 -8.89
C ASN A 192 -8.17 19.43 -8.17
N ARG A 193 -7.91 18.81 -7.01
CA ARG A 193 -6.67 19.02 -6.27
C ARG A 193 -5.50 18.23 -6.89
N PRO A 194 -4.26 18.75 -6.77
CA PRO A 194 -3.05 18.04 -7.21
C PRO A 194 -2.91 16.67 -6.53
N VAL A 195 -2.37 15.68 -7.24
CA VAL A 195 -2.18 14.32 -6.71
C VAL A 195 -1.36 14.29 -5.41
N PRO A 196 -0.26 15.06 -5.22
CA PRO A 196 0.44 15.09 -3.93
C PRO A 196 -0.44 15.49 -2.75
N GLU A 197 -1.35 16.44 -2.95
CA GLU A 197 -2.27 16.87 -1.88
C GLU A 197 -3.32 15.80 -1.59
N LEU A 198 -3.85 15.15 -2.64
CA LEU A 198 -4.80 14.04 -2.49
C LEU A 198 -4.16 12.85 -1.77
N ARG A 199 -2.92 12.49 -2.13
CA ARG A 199 -2.12 11.46 -1.49
C ARG A 199 -1.98 11.72 0.00
N ARG A 200 -1.51 12.92 0.38
CA ARG A 200 -1.33 13.31 1.79
C ARG A 200 -2.64 13.20 2.58
N ARG A 201 -3.71 13.82 2.09
CA ARG A 201 -5.02 13.81 2.76
C ARG A 201 -5.61 12.41 2.90
N LEU A 202 -5.41 11.56 1.89
CA LEU A 202 -5.88 10.18 1.92
C LEU A 202 -5.12 9.37 2.98
N LEU A 203 -3.79 9.40 2.96
CA LEU A 203 -2.96 8.64 3.90
C LEU A 203 -3.19 9.10 5.34
N GLU A 204 -3.16 10.41 5.60
CA GLU A 204 -3.41 10.99 6.94
C GLU A 204 -4.80 10.63 7.47
N GLY A 205 -5.82 10.61 6.60
CA GLY A 205 -7.19 10.29 7.02
C GLY A 205 -7.45 8.78 7.19
N LEU A 206 -6.82 7.93 6.37
CA LEU A 206 -7.01 6.48 6.43
C LEU A 206 -6.12 5.80 7.48
N GLU A 207 -4.92 6.32 7.76
CA GLU A 207 -4.03 5.77 8.78
C GLU A 207 -4.73 5.47 10.11
N PRO A 208 -5.43 6.40 10.78
CA PRO A 208 -6.08 6.11 12.05
C PRO A 208 -7.17 5.04 11.92
N LEU A 209 -7.85 4.93 10.77
CA LEU A 209 -8.84 3.89 10.52
C LEU A 209 -8.18 2.52 10.34
N PHE A 210 -7.14 2.46 9.50
CA PHE A 210 -6.41 1.24 9.18
C PHE A 210 -5.56 0.72 10.35
N ARG A 211 -5.14 1.58 11.28
CA ARG A 211 -4.53 1.16 12.55
C ARG A 211 -5.49 0.40 13.47
N ASN A 212 -6.80 0.57 13.29
CA ASN A 212 -7.83 -0.15 14.04
C ASN A 212 -8.39 -1.38 13.27
N ALA A 213 -7.75 -1.77 12.17
CA ALA A 213 -8.03 -3.00 11.42
C ALA A 213 -6.77 -3.90 11.38
N LEU A 214 -6.95 -5.21 11.16
CA LEU A 214 -5.84 -6.17 11.13
C LEU A 214 -5.41 -6.47 9.69
N GLY A 215 -4.10 -6.41 9.43
CA GLY A 215 -3.52 -6.93 8.19
C GLY A 215 -3.43 -8.46 8.21
N GLU A 216 -3.22 -9.04 9.40
CA GLU A 216 -3.22 -10.48 9.67
C GLU A 216 -4.00 -10.76 10.96
N THR A 217 -5.01 -11.63 10.90
CA THR A 217 -5.90 -11.90 12.04
C THR A 217 -5.36 -12.99 12.97
N ARG A 218 -4.36 -13.77 12.54
CA ARG A 218 -3.79 -14.88 13.32
C ARG A 218 -2.69 -14.42 14.28
N ARG A 219 -2.58 -15.10 15.41
CA ARG A 219 -1.46 -14.97 16.36
C ARG A 219 -0.22 -15.74 15.88
N PRO A 220 1.00 -15.28 16.20
CA PRO A 220 1.33 -14.08 16.99
C PRO A 220 1.38 -12.78 16.18
N THR A 221 0.93 -12.79 14.92
CA THR A 221 1.11 -11.71 13.93
C THR A 221 -0.03 -10.68 13.89
N ASN A 222 -0.94 -10.74 14.87
CA ASN A 222 -2.06 -9.82 15.02
C ASN A 222 -1.66 -8.49 15.71
N ASP A 223 -0.37 -8.20 15.77
CA ASP A 223 0.24 -6.90 16.06
C ASP A 223 0.46 -6.05 14.79
N VAL A 224 0.33 -6.67 13.61
CA VAL A 224 0.39 -6.00 12.32
C VAL A 224 -1.01 -5.50 11.93
N THR A 225 -1.20 -4.18 12.06
CA THR A 225 -2.40 -3.49 11.59
C THR A 225 -2.48 -3.46 10.06
N LEU A 226 -3.67 -3.17 9.52
CA LEU A 226 -3.87 -2.98 8.09
C LEU A 226 -2.98 -1.83 7.58
N HIS A 227 -2.82 -0.76 8.38
CA HIS A 227 -1.93 0.36 8.01
C HIS A 227 -0.48 -0.09 7.86
N HIS A 228 0.04 -0.88 8.81
CA HIS A 228 1.42 -1.38 8.74
C HIS A 228 1.68 -2.18 7.46
N HIS A 229 0.75 -3.09 7.13
CA HIS A 229 0.84 -3.92 5.93
C HIS A 229 0.72 -3.08 4.65
N ALA A 230 -0.35 -2.28 4.54
CA ALA A 230 -0.62 -1.48 3.35
C ALA A 230 0.44 -0.40 3.10
N TYR A 231 0.95 0.27 4.15
CA TYR A 231 2.01 1.27 4.00
C TYR A 231 3.34 0.63 3.58
N SER A 232 3.67 -0.55 4.11
CA SER A 232 4.86 -1.32 3.74
C SER A 232 4.86 -1.67 2.25
N THR A 233 3.78 -2.31 1.77
CA THR A 233 3.67 -2.73 0.38
C THR A 233 3.51 -1.55 -0.58
N ALA A 234 2.78 -0.50 -0.20
CA ALA A 234 2.68 0.73 -0.98
C ALA A 234 4.04 1.43 -1.14
N SER A 235 4.88 1.42 -0.10
CA SER A 235 6.22 2.02 -0.14
C SER A 235 7.15 1.23 -1.08
N LEU A 236 7.08 -0.11 -1.05
CA LEU A 236 7.79 -0.96 -2.01
C LEU A 236 7.31 -0.71 -3.44
N PHE A 237 5.99 -0.62 -3.64
CA PHE A 237 5.43 -0.39 -4.97
C PHE A 237 5.81 0.99 -5.52
N LYS A 238 5.71 2.04 -4.71
CA LYS A 238 6.18 3.40 -5.02
C LYS A 238 7.64 3.38 -5.49
N ALA A 239 8.52 2.74 -4.73
CA ALA A 239 9.93 2.65 -5.07
C ALA A 239 10.17 1.88 -6.39
N ALA A 240 9.41 0.81 -6.65
CA ALA A 240 9.51 0.05 -7.89
C ALA A 240 9.06 0.88 -9.12
N VAL A 241 7.94 1.61 -9.01
CA VAL A 241 7.45 2.51 -10.07
C VAL A 241 8.41 3.68 -10.28
N ALA A 242 8.93 4.27 -9.20
CA ALA A 242 9.93 5.32 -9.28
C ALA A 242 11.21 4.85 -10.00
N GLU A 243 11.63 3.58 -9.81
CA GLU A 243 12.75 3.02 -10.58
C GLU A 243 12.48 3.05 -12.09
N GLY A 244 11.32 2.56 -12.52
CA GLY A 244 10.93 2.52 -13.92
C GLY A 244 10.83 3.92 -14.54
N VAL A 245 10.26 4.88 -13.79
CA VAL A 245 10.19 6.29 -14.19
C VAL A 245 11.58 6.91 -14.33
N LEU A 246 12.48 6.68 -13.38
CA LEU A 246 13.84 7.23 -13.42
C LEU A 246 14.68 6.63 -14.55
N ARG A 247 14.41 5.37 -14.93
CA ARG A 247 15.00 4.72 -16.11
C ARG A 247 14.36 5.19 -17.42
N GLY A 248 13.11 5.62 -17.38
CA GLY A 248 12.27 5.78 -18.57
C GLY A 248 12.03 4.45 -19.28
N ASP A 249 11.96 3.35 -18.53
CA ASP A 249 11.77 2.01 -19.09
C ASP A 249 11.24 0.98 -18.07
N PHE A 250 10.20 0.27 -18.47
CA PHE A 250 9.60 -0.89 -17.79
C PHE A 250 9.74 -2.19 -18.60
N LYS A 251 10.18 -2.15 -19.86
CA LYS A 251 10.32 -3.33 -20.75
C LYS A 251 11.21 -4.41 -20.16
N ARG A 252 12.20 -4.04 -19.34
CA ARG A 252 13.06 -5.00 -18.64
C ARG A 252 12.27 -5.99 -17.77
N LEU A 253 11.09 -5.63 -17.29
CA LEU A 253 10.23 -6.45 -16.44
C LEU A 253 9.19 -7.24 -17.25
N GLN A 254 9.21 -7.18 -18.58
CA GLN A 254 8.18 -7.73 -19.44
C GLN A 254 8.70 -8.85 -20.32
N ASP A 255 7.79 -9.77 -20.67
CA ASP A 255 8.02 -10.80 -21.67
C ASP A 255 7.69 -10.29 -23.09
N HIS A 256 7.81 -11.17 -24.08
CA HIS A 256 7.52 -10.86 -25.48
C HIS A 256 6.03 -10.59 -25.78
N LYS A 257 5.13 -10.91 -24.84
CA LYS A 257 3.67 -10.67 -24.95
C LYS A 257 3.25 -9.37 -24.26
N GLY A 258 4.16 -8.68 -23.59
CA GLY A 258 3.86 -7.48 -22.81
C GLY A 258 3.34 -7.77 -21.39
N LEU A 259 3.38 -9.02 -20.94
CA LEU A 259 3.03 -9.41 -19.57
C LEU A 259 4.26 -9.28 -18.66
N PHE A 260 4.03 -9.25 -17.35
CA PHE A 260 5.11 -9.25 -16.37
C PHE A 260 5.91 -10.56 -16.44
N ASP A 261 7.22 -10.47 -16.60
CA ASP A 261 8.12 -11.62 -16.67
C ASP A 261 8.54 -12.05 -15.26
N PHE A 262 7.93 -13.13 -14.77
CA PHE A 262 8.20 -13.71 -13.46
C PHE A 262 9.66 -14.13 -13.27
N GLU A 263 10.37 -14.54 -14.32
CA GLU A 263 11.78 -14.91 -14.23
C GLU A 263 12.66 -13.69 -13.90
N ARG A 264 12.15 -12.49 -14.21
CA ARG A 264 12.82 -11.20 -13.96
C ARG A 264 12.36 -10.50 -12.69
N MET A 265 11.55 -11.14 -11.84
CA MET A 265 11.21 -10.63 -10.50
C MET A 265 12.47 -10.34 -9.65
N GLY A 266 13.58 -11.01 -9.96
CA GLY A 266 14.91 -10.72 -9.43
C GLY A 266 15.50 -9.35 -9.81
N GLN A 267 14.83 -8.57 -10.64
CA GLN A 267 15.28 -7.23 -11.04
C GLN A 267 14.55 -6.11 -10.28
N VAL A 268 13.44 -6.42 -9.59
CA VAL A 268 12.79 -5.49 -8.67
C VAL A 268 13.56 -5.53 -7.35
N ARG A 269 14.14 -4.39 -6.99
CA ARG A 269 15.08 -4.26 -5.87
C ARG A 269 14.84 -2.96 -5.11
N PHE A 270 15.25 -2.96 -3.86
CA PHE A 270 15.05 -1.85 -2.94
C PHE A 270 16.34 -1.53 -2.19
N ARG A 271 16.51 -0.27 -1.81
CA ARG A 271 17.61 0.19 -0.95
C ARG A 271 17.04 0.93 0.25
N LEU A 272 17.80 0.89 1.34
CA LEU A 272 17.52 1.67 2.53
C LEU A 272 18.52 2.82 2.62
N LEU A 273 18.01 4.05 2.75
CA LEU A 273 18.81 5.23 3.02
C LEU A 273 18.58 5.66 4.48
N GLY A 274 19.64 5.57 5.28
CA GLY A 274 19.66 6.12 6.63
C GLY A 274 20.25 7.52 6.64
N ILE A 275 19.49 8.50 7.13
CA ILE A 275 20.02 9.84 7.46
C ILE A 275 20.06 9.92 8.98
N ARG A 276 21.27 9.99 9.55
CA ARG A 276 21.51 9.88 10.99
C ARG A 276 22.26 11.08 11.54
N TRP A 277 21.95 11.42 12.79
CA TRP A 277 22.69 12.34 13.63
C TRP A 277 22.80 11.76 15.04
N ASN A 278 23.58 12.41 15.90
CA ASN A 278 23.73 12.01 17.29
C ASN A 278 23.00 13.00 18.20
N TRP A 279 21.76 12.65 18.56
CA TRP A 279 20.90 13.52 19.37
C TRP A 279 21.47 13.77 20.76
N ASN A 280 22.08 12.76 21.38
CA ASN A 280 22.74 12.90 22.68
C ASN A 280 23.88 13.92 22.62
N ALA A 281 24.74 13.85 21.60
CA ALA A 281 25.84 14.79 21.43
C ALA A 281 25.34 16.23 21.19
N LEU A 282 24.23 16.39 20.46
CA LEU A 282 23.63 17.71 20.20
C LEU A 282 22.94 18.33 21.42
N THR A 283 22.54 17.50 22.40
CA THR A 283 21.71 17.96 23.54
C THR A 283 22.42 17.96 24.89
N ARG A 284 23.56 17.27 25.01
CA ARG A 284 24.26 17.03 26.28
C ARG A 284 24.51 18.28 27.13
N ASP A 285 24.92 19.38 26.50
CA ASP A 285 25.33 20.61 27.21
C ASP A 285 24.23 21.69 27.18
N LEU A 286 22.99 21.36 26.79
CA LEU A 286 21.87 22.29 26.82
C LEU A 286 21.40 22.53 28.25
N LEU A 287 21.68 23.73 28.78
CA LEU A 287 21.34 24.11 30.16
C LEU A 287 19.92 24.69 30.32
N SER A 288 19.15 24.81 29.24
CA SER A 288 17.83 25.43 29.25
C SER A 288 16.78 24.54 28.58
N PRO A 289 15.61 24.32 29.22
CA PRO A 289 14.48 23.64 28.60
C PRO A 289 14.05 24.27 27.28
N VAL A 290 14.14 25.61 27.16
CA VAL A 290 13.79 26.35 25.93
C VAL A 290 14.71 25.97 24.78
N ALA A 291 16.00 25.77 25.05
CA ALA A 291 16.96 25.36 24.03
C ALA A 291 16.66 23.92 23.55
N MET A 292 16.32 23.01 24.47
CA MET A 292 15.90 21.65 24.14
C MET A 292 14.64 21.64 23.26
N THR A 293 13.59 22.39 23.64
CA THR A 293 12.36 22.49 22.85
C THR A 293 12.63 23.08 21.46
N SER A 294 13.48 24.11 21.36
CA SER A 294 13.84 24.74 20.10
C SER A 294 14.58 23.77 19.17
N LEU A 295 15.48 22.95 19.71
CA LEU A 295 16.20 21.95 18.93
C LEU A 295 15.27 20.82 18.46
N SER A 296 14.34 20.37 19.32
CA SER A 296 13.33 19.38 18.95
C SER A 296 12.37 19.89 17.88
N LEU A 297 12.05 21.19 17.87
CA LEU A 297 11.28 21.84 16.79
C LEU A 297 12.06 21.83 15.48
N ARG A 298 13.32 22.28 15.49
CA ARG A 298 14.20 22.25 14.30
C ARG A 298 14.38 20.85 13.75
N ARG A 299 14.51 19.84 14.60
CA ARG A 299 14.58 18.44 14.18
C ARG A 299 13.33 18.03 13.41
N ARG A 300 12.14 18.33 13.95
CA ARG A 300 10.86 18.07 13.26
C ARG A 300 10.78 18.80 11.91
N GLU A 301 11.22 20.07 11.84
CA GLU A 301 11.27 20.82 10.58
C GLU A 301 12.17 20.15 9.53
N VAL A 302 13.35 19.66 9.93
CA VAL A 302 14.26 18.91 9.04
C VAL A 302 13.60 17.63 8.55
N LEU A 303 12.94 16.89 9.44
CA LEU A 303 12.24 15.65 9.11
C LEU A 303 11.09 15.89 8.13
N GLU A 304 10.28 16.92 8.34
CA GLU A 304 9.22 17.32 7.41
C GLU A 304 9.78 17.75 6.05
N GLN A 305 10.90 18.46 6.01
CA GLN A 305 11.56 18.80 4.75
C GLN A 305 12.07 17.56 4.00
N LEU A 306 12.63 16.58 4.73
CA LEU A 306 13.05 15.30 4.14
C LEU A 306 11.85 14.52 3.60
N ARG A 307 10.74 14.45 4.34
CA ARG A 307 9.49 13.83 3.87
C ARG A 307 8.97 14.50 2.61
N ASN A 308 8.85 15.83 2.61
CA ASN A 308 8.40 16.58 1.43
C ASN A 308 9.31 16.32 0.21
N LEU A 309 10.63 16.30 0.41
CA LEU A 309 11.58 16.08 -0.67
C LEU A 309 11.44 14.67 -1.28
N PHE A 310 11.45 13.63 -0.46
CA PHE A 310 11.52 12.24 -0.92
C PHE A 310 10.15 11.62 -1.21
N GLU A 311 9.11 12.03 -0.48
CA GLU A 311 7.78 11.45 -0.61
C GLU A 311 6.87 12.20 -1.58
N ASP A 312 7.03 13.52 -1.71
CA ASP A 312 6.08 14.37 -2.46
C ASP A 312 6.71 15.11 -3.65
N GLU A 313 7.91 15.70 -3.53
CA GLU A 313 8.56 16.46 -4.62
C GLU A 313 9.16 15.53 -5.67
N PHE A 314 9.99 14.56 -5.25
CA PHE A 314 10.63 13.57 -6.12
C PHE A 314 9.96 12.19 -6.11
N PRO A 315 8.83 12.01 -5.44
CA PRO A 315 8.31 10.77 -4.81
C PRO A 315 9.15 9.48 -4.98
N VAL A 316 10.45 9.50 -4.73
CA VAL A 316 11.31 8.32 -4.95
C VAL A 316 11.27 7.33 -3.79
N GLY A 317 10.73 7.71 -2.64
CA GLY A 317 10.72 6.84 -1.47
C GLY A 317 9.73 7.26 -0.40
N ASN A 318 9.74 6.50 0.69
CA ASN A 318 8.93 6.74 1.88
C ASN A 318 9.78 6.54 3.14
N VAL A 319 9.52 7.35 4.17
CA VAL A 319 10.10 7.11 5.50
C VAL A 319 9.42 5.92 6.14
N ILE A 320 10.17 4.86 6.41
CA ILE A 320 9.65 3.63 7.03
C ILE A 320 9.99 3.53 8.52
N TYR A 321 10.92 4.36 9.01
CA TYR A 321 11.28 4.45 10.41
C TYR A 321 11.86 5.83 10.74
N GLU A 322 11.53 6.34 11.92
CA GLU A 322 11.99 7.61 12.46
C GLU A 322 12.22 7.47 13.97
N ASP A 323 13.32 8.03 14.46
CA ASP A 323 13.62 8.17 15.88
C ASP A 323 14.30 9.51 16.17
N ASP A 324 14.73 9.72 17.41
CA ASP A 324 15.41 10.94 17.82
C ASP A 324 16.75 11.17 17.08
N ASP A 325 17.36 10.11 16.55
CA ASP A 325 18.68 10.09 15.91
C ASP A 325 18.60 10.05 14.37
N GLY A 326 17.40 10.07 13.79
CA GLY A 326 17.21 10.23 12.35
C GLY A 326 16.12 9.38 11.74
N VAL A 327 16.25 9.13 10.44
CA VAL A 327 15.25 8.43 9.62
C VAL A 327 15.86 7.35 8.75
N LEU A 328 15.03 6.35 8.46
CA LEU A 328 15.28 5.32 7.46
C LEU A 328 14.23 5.42 6.37
N MET A 329 14.68 5.54 5.13
CA MET A 329 13.83 5.64 3.95
C MET A 329 13.99 4.42 3.06
N LEU A 330 12.88 3.96 2.49
CA LEU A 330 12.86 2.94 1.44
C LEU A 330 12.93 3.62 0.07
N LEU A 331 13.85 3.16 -0.77
CA LEU A 331 14.18 3.77 -2.07
C LEU A 331 14.33 2.71 -3.18
N PRO A 332 14.37 3.13 -4.46
CA PRO A 332 14.56 2.23 -5.59
C PRO A 332 15.96 1.62 -5.58
N GLY A 333 16.06 0.34 -5.95
CA GLY A 333 17.31 -0.41 -5.96
C GLY A 333 17.92 -0.54 -7.35
N PHE A 334 18.55 0.52 -7.87
CA PHE A 334 19.26 0.46 -9.15
C PHE A 334 20.40 -0.59 -9.14
N GLN A 335 20.54 -1.32 -10.25
CA GLN A 335 21.72 -2.13 -10.53
C GLN A 335 22.81 -1.24 -11.16
N GLU A 336 24.01 -1.27 -10.61
CA GLU A 336 25.17 -0.48 -11.09
C GLU A 336 25.75 -0.98 -12.42
N LYS A 337 25.26 -2.12 -12.93
CA LYS A 337 25.71 -2.75 -14.18
C LYS A 337 24.53 -3.12 -15.08
N ASP A 338 23.73 -2.14 -15.46
CA ASP A 338 23.04 -2.25 -16.73
C ASP A 338 24.02 -1.74 -17.80
N PRO A 339 24.53 -2.60 -18.70
CA PRO A 339 25.41 -2.15 -19.76
C PRO A 339 24.62 -1.18 -20.65
N GLU A 340 25.11 0.06 -20.71
CA GLU A 340 24.78 1.13 -21.67
C GLU A 340 23.32 1.19 -22.13
N ALA A 341 22.57 2.12 -21.53
CA ALA A 341 21.38 2.71 -22.16
C ALA A 341 21.78 3.47 -23.44
#